data_AF-A0A920QDK7-F1
#
_entry.id   AF-A0A920QDK7-F1
#
_cell.length_a   1.000
_cell.length_b   1.000
_cell.length_c   1.000
_cell.angle_alpha   90.00
_cell.angle_beta   90.00
_cell.angle_gamma   90.00
#
_symmetry.space_group_name_H-M   'P 1'
#
loop_
_entity.id
_entity.type
_entity.pdbx_description
1 polymer ?
#
loop_
_entity_poly.entity_id
_entity_poly.type
_entity_poly.pdbx_seq_one_letter_code
_entity_poly.pdbx_strand_id
1 'polypeptide(L)' 'MDGPLSIALYSAALFSVTEGRAYSAAEYRAMLSAAGLFADGPMVGTLVHCAVLPGKPKP' A
#
# COMPACT_ATOMS: atom_id res chain seq x y z
N MET A 1 16.13 0.43 -0.05
CA MET A 1 15.02 0.37 0.94
C MET A 1 14.79 1.80 1.37
N ASP A 2 14.11 2.55 0.53
CA ASP A 2 14.10 4.01 0.59
C ASP A 2 12.71 4.45 1.04
N GLY A 3 12.63 5.07 2.22
CA GLY A 3 11.37 5.45 2.86
C GLY A 3 11.55 5.70 4.36
N PRO A 4 10.47 6.10 5.07
CA PRO A 4 10.52 6.26 6.52
C PRO A 4 11.02 5.00 7.22
N LEU A 5 11.87 5.15 8.25
CA LEU A 5 12.52 4.02 8.95
C LEU A 5 11.53 2.91 9.37
N SER A 6 10.33 3.29 9.81
CA SER A 6 9.27 2.34 10.18
C SER A 6 8.84 1.43 9.02
N ILE A 7 8.74 1.98 7.81
CA ILE A 7 8.39 1.22 6.59
C ILE A 7 9.54 0.31 6.17
N ALA A 8 10.78 0.78 6.31
CA ALA A 8 11.97 -0.02 6.03
C ALA A 8 12.07 -1.23 6.97
N LEU A 9 11.92 -1.02 8.29
CA LEU A 9 11.96 -2.10 9.29
C LEU A 9 10.81 -3.10 9.09
N TYR A 10 9.60 -2.63 8.80
CA TYR A 10 8.47 -3.52 8.52
C TYR A 10 8.68 -4.33 7.23
N SER A 11 9.25 -3.71 6.19
CA SER A 11 9.59 -4.42 4.95
C SER A 11 10.68 -5.47 5.16
N ALA A 12 11.68 -5.21 6.01
CA ALA A 12 12.70 -6.21 6.36
C ALA A 12 12.07 -7.41 7.09
N ALA A 13 11.12 -7.16 8.00
CA ALA A 13 10.39 -8.22 8.69
C ALA A 13 9.54 -9.05 7.70
N LEU A 14 8.79 -8.40 6.80
CA LEU A 14 8.04 -9.10 5.74
C LEU A 14 8.96 -9.94 4.86
N PHE A 15 10.10 -9.38 4.43
CA PHE A 15 11.05 -10.09 3.60
C PHE A 15 11.58 -11.35 4.29
N SER A 16 11.91 -11.26 5.59
CA SER A 16 12.41 -12.39 6.35
C SER A 16 11.42 -13.56 6.50
N VAL A 17 10.12 -13.31 6.38
CA VAL A 17 9.08 -14.33 6.63
C VAL A 17 8.42 -14.81 5.33
N THR A 18 8.27 -13.93 4.34
CA THR A 18 7.50 -14.20 3.12
C THR A 18 8.17 -13.73 1.83
N GLU A 19 9.39 -13.20 1.89
CA GLU A 19 10.06 -12.48 0.79
C GLU A 19 9.25 -11.24 0.31
N GLY A 20 8.30 -10.77 1.13
CA GLY A 20 7.44 -9.62 0.82
C GLY A 20 8.05 -8.26 1.19
N ARG A 21 7.35 -7.18 0.82
CA ARG A 21 7.66 -5.80 1.24
C ARG A 21 6.40 -4.96 1.41
N ALA A 22 6.51 -3.83 2.10
CA ALA A 22 5.48 -2.81 2.09
C ALA A 22 5.53 -2.00 0.77
N TYR A 23 4.36 -1.53 0.33
CA TYR A 23 4.20 -0.69 -0.84
C TYR A 23 3.67 0.68 -0.45
N SER A 24 4.09 1.71 -1.18
CA SER A 24 3.55 3.05 -1.06
C SER A 24 2.12 3.14 -1.60
N ALA A 25 1.39 4.20 -1.20
CA ALA A 25 0.06 4.46 -1.75
C ALA A 25 0.08 4.62 -3.28
N ALA A 26 1.14 5.19 -3.86
CA ALA A 26 1.28 5.33 -5.31
C ALA A 26 1.38 3.97 -6.02
N GLU A 27 2.17 3.05 -5.47
CA GLU A 27 2.29 1.69 -6.00
C GLU A 27 0.95 0.93 -5.89
N TYR A 28 0.23 1.05 -4.77
CA TYR A 28 -1.11 0.48 -4.66
C TYR A 28 -2.09 1.05 -5.68
N ARG A 29 -2.05 2.37 -5.94
CA ARG A 29 -2.90 2.98 -6.99
C ARG A 29 -2.56 2.43 -8.37
N ALA A 30 -1.27 2.23 -8.68
CA ALA A 30 -0.85 1.63 -9.95
C ALA A 30 -1.36 0.18 -10.08
N MET A 31 -1.22 -0.62 -9.02
CA MET A 31 -1.74 -2.00 -8.98
C MET A 31 -3.27 -2.05 -9.14
N LEU A 32 -4.01 -1.19 -8.44
CA LEU A 32 -5.47 -1.09 -8.57
C LEU A 32 -5.88 -0.66 -9.99
N SER A 33 -5.18 0.32 -10.58
CA SER A 33 -5.44 0.75 -11.96
C SER A 33 -5.22 -0.35 -12.98
N ALA A 34 -4.15 -1.14 -12.82
CA ALA A 34 -3.87 -2.31 -13.65
C ALA A 34 -4.96 -3.39 -13.53
N ALA A 35 -5.59 -3.49 -12.35
CA ALA A 35 -6.73 -4.39 -12.10
C ALA A 35 -8.09 -3.82 -12.57
N GLY A 36 -8.13 -2.68 -13.26
CA GLY A 36 -9.38 -2.07 -13.74
C GLY A 36 -10.15 -1.29 -12.68
N LEU A 37 -9.53 -1.01 -11.52
CA LEU A 37 -10.10 -0.21 -10.46
C LEU A 37 -9.56 1.22 -10.50
N PHE A 38 -10.38 2.18 -10.10
CA PHE A 38 -10.01 3.57 -9.94
C PHE A 38 -9.94 3.91 -8.45
N ALA A 39 -8.76 4.34 -8.01
CA ALA A 39 -8.50 4.73 -6.64
C ALA A 39 -7.78 6.08 -6.66
N ASP A 40 -8.53 7.18 -6.65
CA ASP A 40 -8.06 8.57 -6.59
C ASP A 40 -8.38 9.25 -5.25
N GLY A 41 -9.31 8.68 -4.49
CA GLY A 41 -9.71 9.17 -3.17
C GLY A 41 -8.59 9.15 -2.11
N PRO A 42 -8.83 9.82 -0.97
CA PRO A 42 -7.86 9.88 0.12
C PRO A 42 -7.63 8.51 0.77
N MET A 43 -6.44 8.30 1.33
CA MET A 43 -6.18 7.19 2.25
C MET A 43 -6.98 7.44 3.54
N VAL A 44 -7.80 6.46 3.96
CA VAL A 44 -8.56 6.53 5.20
C VAL A 44 -7.76 5.84 6.30
N GLY A 45 -7.25 6.60 7.27
CA GLY A 45 -6.52 6.05 8.41
C GLY A 45 -7.40 5.12 9.25
N THR A 46 -6.82 4.04 9.77
CA THR A 46 -7.49 3.13 10.73
C THR A 46 -7.06 3.43 12.16
N LEU A 47 -7.67 2.77 13.15
CA LEU A 47 -7.24 2.83 14.55
C LEU A 47 -5.93 2.05 14.82
N VAL A 48 -5.41 1.32 13.82
CA VAL A 48 -4.11 0.66 13.86
C VAL A 48 -3.16 1.35 12.88
N HIS A 49 -1.91 0.88 12.79
CA HIS A 49 -0.85 1.47 11.94
C HIS A 49 -1.03 1.25 10.42
N CYS A 50 -2.28 1.09 9.97
CA CYS A 50 -2.68 0.83 8.60
C CYS A 50 -3.65 1.92 8.09
N ALA A 51 -3.83 1.98 6.78
CA ALA A 51 -4.82 2.83 6.14
C ALA A 51 -5.50 2.09 4.98
N VAL A 52 -6.74 2.47 4.69
CA VAL A 52 -7.58 1.94 3.62
C VAL A 52 -7.45 2.84 2.40
N LEU A 53 -7.23 2.23 1.23
CA LEU A 53 -7.30 2.88 -0.07
C LEU A 53 -8.53 2.38 -0.84
N PRO A 54 -9.63 3.15 -0.92
CA PRO A 54 -10.84 2.71 -1.61
C PRO A 54 -10.63 2.64 -3.13
N GLY A 55 -10.83 1.47 -3.70
CA GLY A 55 -10.94 1.29 -5.15
C GLY A 55 -12.41 1.20 -5.58
N LYS A 56 -12.75 1.85 -6.68
CA LYS A 56 -14.07 1.76 -7.34
C LYS A 56 -13.90 1.15 -8.72
N PRO A 57 -14.90 0.45 -9.28
CA PRO A 57 -14.86 0.06 -10.69
C PRO A 57 -14.63 1.30 -11.57
N LYS A 58 -13.82 1.15 -12.64
CA LYS A 58 -13.76 2.18 -13.69
C LYS A 58 -15.15 2.29 -14.34
N PRO A 59 -15.64 3.52 -14.61
CA PRO A 59 -16.86 3.72 -15.39
C PRO A 59 -16.71 3.20 -16.82
#